data_AF-A0A966JPM3-F1
#
_entry.id   AF-A0A966JPM3-F1
#
_cell.length_a   1.000
_cell.length_b   1.000
_cell.length_c   1.000
_cell.angle_alpha   90.00
_cell.angle_beta   90.00
_cell.angle_gamma   90.00
#
_symmetry.space_group_name_H-M   'P 1'
#
loop_
_entity.id
_entity.type
_entity.pdbx_description
1 polymer ?
#
loop_
_entity_poly.entity_id
_entity_poly.type
_entity_poly.pdbx_seq_one_letter_code
_entity_poly.pdbx_strand_id
1 'polypeptide(L)' 'MAVGIALVVTGLVVAAVTLWFWRESRPDNPVLGPLEVIGERAFKEADEATRKEMLQRARSTVEP' A
#
# COMPACT_ATOMS: atom_id res chain seq x y z
N MET A 1 -13.08 -37.72 4.58
CA MET A 1 -12.33 -36.76 5.43
C MET A 1 -11.16 -36.12 4.70
N ALA A 2 -10.22 -36.89 4.11
CA ALA A 2 -9.04 -36.34 3.43
C ALA A 2 -9.35 -35.28 2.34
N VAL A 3 -10.36 -35.52 1.50
CA VAL A 3 -10.77 -34.57 0.45
C VAL A 3 -11.27 -33.25 1.03
N GLY A 4 -12.04 -33.29 2.13
CA GLY A 4 -12.54 -32.08 2.79
C GLY A 4 -11.41 -31.26 3.40
N ILE A 5 -10.44 -31.92 4.03
CA ILE A 5 -9.24 -31.27 4.59
C ILE A 5 -8.44 -30.61 3.46
N ALA A 6 -8.24 -31.31 2.34
CA ALA A 6 -7.53 -30.78 1.18
C ALA A 6 -8.19 -29.49 0.65
N LEU A 7 -9.52 -29.49 0.50
CA LEU A 7 -10.26 -28.31 0.03
C LEU A 7 -10.12 -27.10 0.97
N VAL A 8 -10.19 -27.33 2.29
CA VAL A 8 -10.01 -26.25 3.28
C VAL A 8 -8.59 -25.68 3.20
N VAL A 9 -7.57 -26.53 3.12
CA VAL A 9 -6.17 -26.09 3.00
C VAL A 9 -5.98 -25.29 1.70
N THR A 10 -6.51 -25.76 0.58
CA THR A 10 -6.44 -25.03 -0.69
C THR A 10 -7.11 -23.65 -0.58
N GLY A 11 -8.27 -23.55 0.07
CA GLY A 11 -8.95 -22.28 0.30
C GLY A 11 -8.10 -21.29 1.10
N LEU A 12 -7.44 -21.78 2.17
CA LEU A 12 -6.54 -20.96 2.99
C LEU A 12 -5.33 -20.47 2.20
N VAL A 13 -4.75 -21.33 1.35
CA VAL A 13 -3.62 -20.96 0.48
C VAL A 13 -4.04 -19.87 -0.50
N VAL A 14 -5.18 -20.02 -1.17
CA VAL A 14 -5.68 -19.00 -2.12
C VAL A 14 -5.96 -17.68 -1.40
N ALA A 15 -6.57 -17.73 -0.21
CA ALA A 15 -6.81 -16.53 0.59
C ALA A 15 -5.51 -15.83 0.98
N ALA A 16 -4.50 -16.58 1.44
CA ALA A 16 -3.20 -16.04 1.80
C ALA A 16 -2.49 -15.39 0.60
N VAL A 17 -2.49 -16.06 -0.56
CA VAL A 17 -1.91 -15.52 -1.80
C VAL A 17 -2.64 -14.26 -2.24
N THR A 18 -3.96 -14.23 -2.15
CA THR A 18 -4.77 -13.06 -2.52
C THR A 18 -4.45 -11.86 -1.62
N LEU A 19 -4.35 -12.08 -0.31
CA LEU A 19 -3.97 -11.04 0.64
C LEU A 19 -2.54 -10.52 0.40
N TRP A 20 -1.60 -11.43 0.13
CA TRP A 20 -0.24 -11.06 -0.21
C TRP A 20 -0.20 -10.24 -1.51
N PHE A 21 -0.93 -10.68 -2.53
CA PHE A 21 -1.05 -9.98 -3.80
C PHE A 21 -1.64 -8.58 -3.63
N TRP A 22 -2.68 -8.40 -2.79
CA TRP A 22 -3.21 -7.06 -2.49
C TRP A 22 -2.21 -6.15 -1.79
N ARG A 23 -1.32 -6.73 -0.98
CA ARG A 23 -0.28 -5.97 -0.30
C ARG A 23 0.81 -5.52 -1.26
N GLU A 24 1.20 -6.39 -2.18
CA GLU A 24 2.26 -6.14 -3.15
C GLU A 24 1.79 -5.32 -4.35
N SER A 25 0.52 -5.45 -4.74
CA SER A 25 -0.05 -4.73 -5.89
C SER A 25 -0.44 -3.29 -5.56
N ARG A 26 -0.03 -2.75 -4.41
CA ARG A 26 -0.09 -1.30 -4.18
C ARG A 26 0.82 -0.66 -5.24
N PRO A 27 0.26 0.03 -6.23
CA PRO A 27 1.07 0.56 -7.31
C PRO A 27 1.93 1.68 -6.73
N ASP A 28 3.25 1.53 -6.80
CA ASP A 28 4.20 2.64 -6.75
C ASP A 28 4.00 3.49 -8.02
N ASN A 29 2.85 4.15 -8.13
CA ASN A 29 2.58 5.03 -9.25
C ASN A 29 3.23 6.39 -8.90
N PRO A 30 4.26 6.82 -9.63
CA PRO A 30 4.96 8.06 -9.33
C PRO A 30 4.02 9.28 -9.35
N VAL A 31 2.93 9.23 -10.13
CA VAL A 31 1.93 10.31 -10.19
C VAL A 31 1.03 10.36 -8.94
N LEU A 32 0.91 9.24 -8.20
CA LEU A 32 0.16 9.15 -6.94
C LEU A 32 1.03 9.37 -5.69
N GLY A 33 2.35 9.56 -5.83
CA GLY A 33 3.26 9.77 -4.71
C GLY A 33 2.80 10.85 -3.71
N PRO A 34 2.33 12.04 -4.15
CA PRO A 34 1.77 13.03 -3.25
C PRO A 34 0.46 12.60 -2.56
N LEU A 35 -0.37 11.77 -3.21
CA LEU A 35 -1.61 11.23 -2.64
C LEU A 35 -1.34 10.14 -1.60
N GLU A 36 -0.27 9.36 -1.78
CA GLU A 36 0.17 8.34 -0.84
C GLU A 36 0.62 8.96 0.48
N VAL A 37 1.42 10.03 0.41
CA VAL A 37 1.87 10.81 1.58
C VAL A 37 0.68 11.37 2.37
N ILE A 38 -0.40 11.82 1.71
CA ILE A 38 -1.60 12.35 2.40
C ILE A 38 -2.35 11.26 3.19
N GLY A 39 -2.29 10.01 2.73
CA GLY A 39 -2.93 8.86 3.39
C GLY A 39 -2.21 8.41 4.67
N GLU A 40 -0.93 8.74 4.81
CA GLU A 40 -0.09 8.29 5.91
C GLU A 40 -0.47 8.91 7.25
N ARG A 41 -0.30 8.10 8.31
CA ARG A 41 -0.50 8.57 9.69
C ARG A 41 0.45 9.71 10.05
N ALA A 42 1.69 9.65 9.56
CA ALA A 42 2.70 10.71 9.76
C ALA A 42 2.25 12.06 9.20
N PHE A 43 1.62 12.08 8.02
CA PHE A 43 1.10 13.32 7.44
C PHE A 43 -0.11 13.88 8.20
N LYS A 44 -0.98 12.99 8.73
CA LYS A 44 -2.14 13.41 9.54
C LYS A 44 -1.73 14.03 10.86
N GLU A 45 -0.65 13.54 11.47
CA GLU A 45 -0.12 14.01 12.75
C GLU A 45 0.86 15.20 12.60
N ALA A 46 1.40 15.44 11.41
CA ALA A 46 2.32 16.55 11.12
C ALA A 46 1.65 17.92 11.16
N ASP A 47 2.43 18.96 11.44
CA ASP A 47 2.04 20.37 11.34
C ASP A 47 2.07 20.89 9.90
N GLU A 48 1.52 22.08 9.66
CA GLU A 48 1.30 22.59 8.30
C GLU A 48 2.61 22.83 7.52
N ALA A 49 3.68 23.23 8.20
CA ALA A 49 4.99 23.43 7.57
C ALA A 49 5.59 22.08 7.11
N THR A 50 5.57 21.08 7.98
CA THR A 50 6.07 19.73 7.68
C THR A 50 5.25 19.06 6.58
N ARG A 51 3.92 19.21 6.57
CA ARG A 51 3.07 18.69 5.47
C ARG A 51 3.45 19.24 4.11
N LYS A 52 3.74 20.56 4.03
CA LYS A 52 4.17 21.19 2.78
C LYS A 52 5.51 20.64 2.30
N GLU A 53 6.46 20.44 3.20
CA GLU A 53 7.76 19.84 2.89
C GLU A 53 7.63 18.39 2.41
N MET A 54 6.79 17.58 3.06
CA MET A 54 6.51 16.20 2.66
C MET A 54 5.89 16.11 1.25
N LEU A 55 4.92 16.99 0.93
CA LEU A 55 4.33 17.06 -0.40
C LEU A 55 5.32 17.55 -1.47
N GLN A 56 6.22 18.47 -1.11
CA GLN A 56 7.22 19.02 -2.02
C GLN A 56 8.27 17.97 -2.39
N ARG A 57 8.72 17.16 -1.41
CA ARG A 57 9.59 15.99 -1.65
C ARG A 57 8.93 14.96 -2.56
N ALA A 58 7.67 14.63 -2.31
CA ALA A 58 6.90 13.69 -3.14
C ALA A 58 6.65 14.18 -4.57
N ARG A 59 6.69 15.50 -4.80
CA ARG A 59 6.59 16.11 -6.13
C ARG A 59 7.93 16.04 -6.89
N SER A 60 9.05 16.30 -6.21
CA SER A 60 10.38 16.31 -6.83
C SER A 60 10.88 14.93 -7.31
N THR A 61 10.32 13.84 -6.78
CA THR A 61 10.63 12.47 -7.24
C THR A 61 9.95 12.09 -8.55
N VAL A 62 9.06 12.93 -9.07
CA VAL A 62 8.29 12.71 -10.32
C VAL A 62 8.91 13.46 -11.51
N GLU A 63 9.89 14.34 -11.25
CA GLU A 63 10.53 15.16 -12.28
C GLU A 63 11.73 14.38 -12.87
N PRO A 64 11.78 14.16 -14.21
CA PRO A 64 12.95 13.55 -14.86
C PRO A 64 14.18 14.46 -14.88
#